data_AF-A0A6B2UTV6-F1
#
_entry.id   AF-A0A6B2UTV6-F1
#
_cell.length_a   1.000
_cell.length_b   1.000
_cell.length_c   1.000
_cell.angle_alpha   90.00
_cell.angle_beta   90.00
_cell.angle_gamma   90.00
#
_symmetry.space_group_name_H-M   'P 1'
#
loop_
_entity.id
_entity.type
_entity.pdbx_description
1 polymer ?
#
loop_
_entity_poly.entity_id
_entity_poly.type
_entity_poly.pdbx_seq_one_letter_code
_entity_poly.pdbx_strand_id
1 'polypeptide(L)'
;HGTRTGRTALLLSYGAAGSAPEVSLPVGLGLDAELRPHPARPRATLGERFGPPVPVAERPPGVSLAEAAGGYGALLAEDPWLDSRPVTLDGVIPVRGPDGWQLAEPSTDTALPLPRSFTSTSGLWRLLAASGGRPVRVFGECGHRGFQPLAVWEPDADAPPLALR
;
A
#
# COMPACT_ATOMS: atom_id res chain seq x y z
N HIS A 1 4.05 5.63 -5.97
CA HIS A 1 4.31 4.60 -7.00
C HIS A 1 4.72 5.32 -8.27
N GLY A 2 5.79 4.90 -8.93
CA GLY A 2 6.21 5.50 -10.19
C GLY A 2 5.45 4.89 -11.37
N THR A 3 4.60 5.68 -12.03
CA THR A 3 3.77 5.26 -13.18
C THR A 3 4.61 4.68 -14.33
N ARG A 4 5.74 5.31 -14.65
CA ARG A 4 6.63 4.82 -15.72
C ARG A 4 7.50 3.62 -15.31
N THR A 5 7.88 3.52 -14.04
CA THR A 5 8.88 2.53 -13.60
C THR A 5 8.27 1.32 -12.91
N GLY A 6 7.00 1.40 -12.51
CA GLY A 6 6.35 0.41 -11.64
C GLY A 6 6.91 0.35 -10.23
N ARG A 7 7.90 1.18 -9.87
CA ARG A 7 8.63 1.08 -8.61
C ARG A 7 7.94 1.87 -7.51
N THR A 8 7.83 1.25 -6.34
CA THR A 8 7.39 1.92 -5.12
C THR A 8 8.60 2.24 -4.25
N ALA A 9 8.64 3.47 -3.73
CA ALA A 9 9.69 3.95 -2.83
C ALA A 9 9.05 4.62 -1.61
N LEU A 10 9.75 4.54 -0.47
CA LEU A 10 9.39 5.25 0.75
C LEU A 10 10.09 6.61 0.75
N LEU A 11 9.31 7.68 0.63
CA LEU A 11 9.80 9.05 0.77
C LEU A 11 9.81 9.43 2.25
N LEU A 12 11.00 9.68 2.79
CA LEU A 12 11.16 10.14 4.16
C LEU A 12 11.02 11.66 4.20
N SER A 13 10.06 12.15 4.97
CA SER A 13 9.94 13.57 5.30
C SER A 13 10.56 13.77 6.69
N TYR A 14 11.81 14.22 6.73
CA TYR A 14 12.53 14.51 7.96
C TYR A 14 13.22 15.86 7.86
N GLY A 15 13.08 16.69 8.88
CA GLY A 15 13.81 17.94 9.02
C GLY A 15 14.96 17.78 10.00
N ALA A 16 16.20 17.93 9.53
CA ALA A 16 17.38 17.88 10.39
C ALA A 16 17.53 19.20 11.19
N ALA A 17 18.04 19.09 12.41
CA ALA A 17 18.48 20.23 13.23
C ALA A 17 17.44 21.36 13.40
N GLY A 18 16.17 21.01 13.61
CA GLY A 18 15.10 21.99 13.84
C GLY A 18 14.47 22.55 12.56
N SER A 19 14.90 22.10 11.39
CA SER A 19 14.24 22.43 10.12
C SER A 19 12.85 21.78 10.05
N ALA A 20 11.89 22.46 9.43
CA ALA A 20 10.59 21.86 9.16
C ALA A 20 10.74 20.71 8.14
N PRO A 21 10.02 19.59 8.30
CA PRO A 21 9.95 18.56 7.27
C PRO A 21 9.43 19.16 5.96
N GLU A 22 10.15 18.96 4.86
CA GLU A 22 9.91 19.69 3.61
C GLU A 22 8.66 19.25 2.83
N VAL A 23 8.00 18.15 3.19
CA VAL A 23 7.09 17.50 2.24
C VAL A 23 5.73 17.16 2.83
N SER A 24 4.72 17.97 2.47
CA SER A 24 3.36 17.49 2.28
C SER A 24 3.22 17.06 0.81
N LEU A 25 3.18 15.75 0.56
CA LEU A 25 2.86 15.25 -0.77
C LEU A 25 1.34 15.24 -0.93
N PRO A 26 0.80 15.76 -2.04
CA PRO A 26 -0.62 15.65 -2.30
C PRO A 26 -0.99 14.18 -2.50
N VAL A 27 -1.93 13.69 -1.70
CA VAL A 27 -2.52 12.36 -1.87
C VAL A 27 -3.48 12.39 -3.06
N GLY A 28 -3.48 11.33 -3.87
CA GLY A 28 -4.38 11.22 -5.02
C GLY A 28 -3.93 11.98 -6.28
N LEU A 29 -2.79 12.68 -6.23
CA LEU A 29 -2.18 13.34 -7.38
C LEU A 29 -0.83 12.69 -7.73
N GLY A 30 -0.46 12.77 -9.00
CA GLY A 30 0.89 12.50 -9.48
C GLY A 30 1.77 13.73 -9.38
N LEU A 31 3.06 13.49 -9.16
CA LEU A 31 4.10 14.51 -9.14
C LEU A 31 5.21 14.06 -10.09
N ASP A 32 5.58 14.91 -11.04
CA ASP A 32 6.79 14.72 -11.83
C ASP A 32 7.99 15.30 -11.08
N ALA A 33 8.87 14.43 -10.62
CA ALA A 33 10.02 14.80 -9.80
C ALA A 33 11.13 13.75 -9.88
N GLU A 34 12.34 14.19 -9.61
CA GLU A 34 13.49 13.32 -9.42
C GLU A 34 13.32 12.50 -8.12
N LEU A 35 13.62 11.19 -8.20
CA LEU A 35 13.75 10.33 -7.03
C LEU A 35 15.18 9.84 -6.91
N ARG A 36 15.83 10.17 -5.78
CA ARG A 36 17.18 9.72 -5.47
C ARG A 36 17.10 8.53 -4.51
N PRO A 37 17.41 7.30 -4.95
CA PRO A 37 17.30 6.13 -4.10
C PRO A 37 18.37 6.15 -3.00
N HIS A 38 18.00 5.75 -1.80
CA HIS A 38 18.93 5.51 -0.71
C HIS A 38 19.52 4.08 -0.83
N PRO A 39 20.76 3.82 -0.36
CA PRO A 39 21.35 2.48 -0.35
C PRO A 39 20.49 1.45 0.39
N ALA A 40 19.98 1.80 1.57
CA ALA A 40 18.97 1.02 2.28
C ALA A 40 17.59 1.20 1.62
N ARG A 41 17.22 0.25 0.75
CA ARG A 41 15.91 0.19 0.08
C ARG A 41 14.80 -0.11 1.11
N PRO A 42 13.52 0.26 0.83
CA PRO A 42 13.00 0.95 -0.35
C PRO A 42 13.04 2.49 -0.25
N ARG A 43 13.94 3.06 0.56
CA ARG A 43 13.94 4.50 0.86
C ARG A 43 14.45 5.34 -0.32
N ALA A 44 13.91 6.53 -0.49
CA ALA A 44 14.37 7.53 -1.45
C ALA A 44 14.15 8.95 -0.91
N THR A 45 14.90 9.90 -1.45
CA THR A 45 14.67 11.33 -1.26
C THR A 45 14.08 11.95 -2.51
N LEU A 46 13.22 12.94 -2.32
CA LEU A 46 12.65 13.73 -3.41
C LEU A 46 13.68 14.77 -3.85
N GLY A 47 14.01 14.81 -5.14
CA GLY A 47 14.86 15.83 -5.73
C GLY A 47 14.05 16.97 -6.34
N GLU A 48 14.49 17.46 -7.50
CA GLU A 48 13.83 18.53 -8.23
C GLU A 48 12.41 18.13 -8.69
N ARG A 49 11.48 19.08 -8.68
CA ARG A 49 10.11 18.92 -9.20
C ARG A 49 10.01 19.60 -10.55
N PHE A 50 9.47 18.90 -11.55
CA PHE A 50 9.42 19.37 -12.94
C PHE A 50 8.06 20.01 -13.31
N GLY A 51 7.11 20.05 -12.38
CA GLY A 51 5.81 20.67 -12.61
C GLY A 51 4.88 20.62 -11.38
N PRO A 52 3.67 21.21 -11.50
CA PRO A 52 2.66 21.09 -10.46
C PRO A 52 2.11 19.66 -10.38
N PRO A 53 1.59 19.24 -9.21
CA PRO A 53 0.88 17.97 -9.08
C PRO A 53 -0.36 17.92 -9.98
N VAL A 54 -0.60 16.78 -10.63
CA VAL A 54 -1.73 16.58 -11.55
C VAL A 54 -2.51 15.31 -11.23
N PRO A 55 -3.80 15.22 -11.57
CA PRO A 55 -4.54 13.97 -11.46
C PRO A 55 -3.86 12.84 -12.24
N VAL A 56 -3.80 11.65 -11.66
CA VAL A 56 -3.28 10.44 -12.32
C VAL A 56 -4.38 9.38 -12.34
N ALA A 57 -4.75 8.95 -13.54
CA ALA A 57 -5.73 7.88 -13.73
C ALA A 57 -5.14 6.49 -13.44
N GLU A 58 -3.82 6.36 -13.59
CA GLU A 58 -3.13 5.08 -13.41
C GLU A 58 -3.11 4.64 -11.94
N ARG A 59 -3.67 3.46 -11.69
CA ARG A 59 -3.63 2.79 -10.39
C ARG A 59 -2.37 1.93 -10.32
N PRO A 60 -1.68 1.86 -9.18
CA PRO A 60 -0.59 0.90 -9.04
C PRO A 60 -1.09 -0.51 -9.38
N PRO A 61 -0.39 -1.27 -10.22
CA PRO A 61 -0.78 -2.64 -10.53
C PRO A 61 -0.81 -3.46 -9.24
N GLY A 62 -1.85 -4.28 -9.10
CA GLY A 62 -1.96 -5.18 -7.97
C GLY A 62 -1.23 -6.50 -8.22
N VAL A 63 -0.87 -7.17 -7.13
CA VAL A 63 -0.24 -8.50 -7.13
C VAL A 63 -1.06 -9.47 -6.28
N SER A 64 -0.81 -10.76 -6.45
CA SER A 64 -1.41 -11.83 -5.62
C SER A 64 -0.93 -11.77 -4.17
N LEU A 65 -1.63 -12.48 -3.28
CA LEU A 65 -1.20 -12.61 -1.87
C LEU A 65 0.16 -13.31 -1.75
N ALA A 66 0.43 -14.30 -2.59
CA ALA A 66 1.69 -15.04 -2.59
C ALA A 66 2.87 -14.15 -3.04
N GLU A 67 2.68 -13.35 -4.09
CA GLU A 67 3.69 -12.37 -4.53
C GLU A 67 3.90 -11.27 -3.48
N ALA A 68 2.83 -10.87 -2.78
CA ALA A 68 2.91 -9.91 -1.69
C ALA A 68 3.84 -10.42 -0.57
N ALA A 69 3.55 -11.63 -0.06
CA ALA A 69 4.33 -12.29 0.99
C ALA A 69 5.75 -12.62 0.56
N GLY A 70 5.95 -13.17 -0.64
CA GLY A 70 7.26 -13.50 -1.20
C GLY A 70 8.15 -12.26 -1.36
N GLY A 71 7.58 -11.16 -1.88
CA GLY A 71 8.30 -9.90 -2.00
C GLY A 71 8.63 -9.26 -0.64
N TYR A 72 7.82 -9.50 0.40
CA TYR A 72 8.18 -9.07 1.76
C TYR A 72 9.34 -9.90 2.30
N GLY A 73 9.30 -11.23 2.17
CA GLY A 73 10.38 -12.12 2.60
C GLY A 73 11.72 -11.81 1.91
N ALA A 74 11.71 -11.52 0.61
CA ALA A 74 12.91 -11.14 -0.13
C ALA A 74 13.55 -9.85 0.40
N LEU A 75 12.76 -8.81 0.64
CA LEU A 75 13.28 -7.56 1.20
C LEU A 75 13.71 -7.71 2.66
N LEU A 76 13.02 -8.53 3.45
CA LEU A 76 13.40 -8.82 4.84
C LEU A 76 14.74 -9.56 4.92
N ALA A 77 15.07 -10.39 3.94
CA ALA A 77 16.37 -11.07 3.86
C ALA A 77 17.53 -10.09 3.59
N GLU A 78 17.25 -8.97 2.89
CA GLU A 78 18.23 -7.91 2.62
C GLU A 78 18.32 -6.88 3.77
N ASP A 79 17.20 -6.59 4.44
CA ASP A 79 17.08 -5.67 5.56
C ASP A 79 16.29 -6.31 6.70
N PRO A 80 16.94 -6.90 7.72
CA PRO A 80 16.26 -7.60 8.81
C PRO A 80 15.49 -6.65 9.75
N TRP A 81 15.64 -5.33 9.57
CA TRP A 81 14.87 -4.32 10.30
C TRP A 81 13.63 -3.85 9.52
N LEU A 82 13.30 -4.47 8.38
CA LEU A 82 12.12 -4.13 7.60
C LEU A 82 10.82 -4.63 8.27
N ASP A 83 10.04 -3.71 8.84
CA ASP A 83 8.76 -4.05 9.46
C ASP A 83 7.70 -4.50 8.46
N SER A 84 7.60 -3.78 7.33
CA SER A 84 6.61 -4.00 6.27
C SER A 84 7.03 -3.33 4.97
N ARG A 85 6.34 -3.65 3.87
CA ARG A 85 6.48 -2.98 2.58
C ARG A 85 5.13 -2.52 2.02
N PRO A 86 5.07 -1.38 1.31
CA PRO A 86 3.87 -0.99 0.58
C PRO A 86 3.63 -1.94 -0.61
N VAL A 87 2.38 -2.39 -0.77
CA VAL A 87 1.95 -3.25 -1.88
C VAL A 87 0.47 -3.02 -2.19
N THR A 88 0.11 -3.13 -3.47
CA THR A 88 -1.28 -3.20 -3.91
C THR A 88 -1.62 -4.66 -4.15
N LEU A 89 -2.66 -5.15 -3.49
CA LEU A 89 -3.24 -6.47 -3.73
C LEU A 89 -4.38 -6.33 -4.73
N ASP A 90 -4.51 -7.30 -5.64
CA ASP A 90 -5.65 -7.37 -6.56
C ASP A 90 -6.52 -8.59 -6.28
N GLY A 91 -7.82 -8.47 -6.53
CA GLY A 91 -8.72 -9.61 -6.50
C GLY A 91 -8.89 -10.26 -5.13
N VAL A 92 -8.71 -9.52 -4.03
CA VAL A 92 -8.82 -10.06 -2.67
C VAL A 92 -10.19 -9.78 -2.04
N ILE A 93 -10.67 -10.69 -1.20
CA ILE A 93 -11.94 -10.57 -0.47
C ILE A 93 -11.66 -10.55 1.05
N PRO A 94 -12.17 -9.56 1.81
CA PRO A 94 -12.18 -9.62 3.26
C PRO A 94 -13.14 -10.71 3.73
N VAL A 95 -12.60 -11.70 4.44
CA VAL A 95 -13.38 -12.83 4.99
C VAL A 95 -13.08 -13.02 6.47
N ARG A 96 -14.03 -13.63 7.19
CA ARG A 96 -13.81 -14.04 8.58
C ARG A 96 -13.34 -15.50 8.60
N GLY A 97 -12.07 -15.72 8.89
CA GLY A 97 -11.48 -17.03 9.15
C GLY A 97 -11.60 -17.47 10.61
N PRO A 98 -11.08 -18.66 10.95
CA PRO A 98 -11.13 -19.20 12.31
C PRO A 98 -10.40 -18.31 13.33
N ASP A 99 -9.26 -17.74 12.95
CA ASP A 99 -8.41 -16.94 13.84
C ASP A 99 -8.68 -15.43 13.79
N GLY A 100 -9.60 -14.98 12.94
CA GLY A 100 -9.92 -13.57 12.79
C GLY A 100 -10.25 -13.14 11.37
N TRP A 101 -10.19 -11.83 11.13
CA TRP A 101 -10.38 -11.28 9.79
C TRP A 101 -9.11 -11.44 8.95
N GLN A 102 -9.29 -11.74 7.67
CA GLN A 102 -8.21 -11.95 6.71
C GLN A 102 -8.62 -11.46 5.33
N LEU A 103 -7.64 -11.19 4.47
CA LEU A 103 -7.84 -11.04 3.02
C LEU A 103 -7.55 -12.39 2.38
N ALA A 104 -8.55 -12.96 1.71
CA ALA A 104 -8.42 -14.20 0.95
C ALA A 104 -8.40 -13.91 -0.54
N GLU A 105 -7.68 -14.73 -1.29
CA GLU A 105 -7.67 -14.69 -2.75
C GLU A 105 -8.59 -15.79 -3.29
N PRO A 106 -9.71 -15.50 -3.97
CA PRO A 106 -10.71 -16.52 -4.31
C PRO A 106 -10.23 -17.62 -5.23
N SER A 107 -9.22 -17.33 -6.06
CA SER A 107 -8.61 -18.28 -6.98
C SER A 107 -7.67 -19.26 -6.30
N THR A 108 -7.29 -19.02 -5.04
CA THR A 108 -6.37 -19.86 -4.28
C THR A 108 -6.90 -20.12 -2.87
N ASP A 109 -6.28 -21.04 -2.13
CA ASP A 109 -6.59 -21.23 -0.70
C ASP A 109 -5.67 -20.36 0.19
N THR A 110 -5.23 -19.22 -0.34
CA THR A 110 -4.28 -18.33 0.33
C THR A 110 -5.03 -17.20 1.03
N ALA A 111 -4.59 -16.89 2.25
CA ALA A 111 -5.08 -15.71 2.97
C ALA A 111 -3.94 -15.02 3.75
N LEU A 112 -4.03 -13.69 3.86
CA LEU A 112 -3.19 -12.90 4.77
C LEU A 112 -4.05 -12.34 5.91
N PRO A 113 -3.61 -12.46 7.18
CA PRO A 113 -4.38 -11.95 8.30
C PRO A 113 -4.45 -10.42 8.26
N LEU A 114 -5.60 -9.88 8.68
CA LEU A 114 -5.75 -8.45 8.97
C LEU A 114 -5.35 -8.19 10.43
N PRO A 115 -4.41 -7.27 10.70
CA PRO A 115 -3.91 -7.05 12.05
C PRO A 115 -4.99 -6.45 12.95
N ARG A 116 -4.91 -6.74 14.25
CA ARG A 116 -5.86 -6.21 15.26
C ARG A 116 -5.93 -4.69 15.30
N SER A 117 -4.82 -4.01 14.97
CA SER A 117 -4.75 -2.56 14.81
C SER A 117 -5.68 -2.03 13.73
N PHE A 118 -5.98 -2.83 12.70
CA PHE A 118 -6.93 -2.49 11.66
C PHE A 118 -8.35 -2.93 12.03
N THR A 119 -8.51 -4.18 12.46
CA THR A 119 -9.83 -4.79 12.66
C THR A 119 -10.61 -4.20 13.83
N SER A 120 -9.93 -3.49 14.74
CA SER A 120 -10.55 -2.74 15.84
C SER A 120 -11.03 -1.33 15.43
N THR A 121 -10.88 -0.94 14.16
CA THR A 121 -11.21 0.42 13.67
C THR A 121 -12.43 0.41 12.74
N SER A 122 -12.93 1.61 12.40
CA SER A 122 -13.97 1.76 11.36
C SER A 122 -13.50 1.35 9.96
N GLY A 123 -12.19 1.26 9.73
CA GLY A 123 -11.59 0.84 8.46
C GLY A 123 -12.04 -0.54 8.00
N LEU A 124 -12.23 -1.47 8.94
CA LEU A 124 -12.76 -2.81 8.62
C LEU A 124 -14.16 -2.73 7.99
N TRP A 125 -15.06 -1.93 8.58
CA TRP A 125 -16.43 -1.80 8.07
C TRP A 125 -16.46 -1.11 6.71
N ARG A 126 -15.59 -0.11 6.48
CA ARG A 126 -15.42 0.52 5.16
C ARG A 126 -14.93 -0.47 4.12
N LEU A 127 -13.95 -1.31 4.47
CA LEU A 127 -13.43 -2.35 3.58
C LEU A 127 -14.52 -3.39 3.23
N LEU A 128 -15.30 -3.84 4.22
CA LEU A 128 -16.41 -4.76 4.00
C LEU A 128 -17.50 -4.15 3.11
N ALA A 129 -17.86 -2.89 3.35
CA ALA A 129 -18.85 -2.18 2.54
C ALA A 129 -18.39 -1.98 1.09
N ALA A 130 -17.13 -1.58 0.89
CA ALA A 130 -16.54 -1.40 -0.44
C ALA A 130 -16.42 -2.72 -1.21
N SER A 131 -16.12 -3.82 -0.52
CA SER A 131 -16.09 -5.16 -1.12
C SER A 131 -17.48 -5.68 -1.46
N GLY A 132 -18.45 -5.53 -0.56
CA GLY A 132 -19.77 -6.15 -0.72
C GLY A 132 -19.73 -7.66 -0.94
N GLY A 133 -18.66 -8.33 -0.49
CA GLY A 133 -18.38 -9.75 -0.72
C GLY A 133 -17.74 -10.07 -2.09
N ARG A 134 -17.41 -9.06 -2.89
CA ARG A 134 -16.72 -9.22 -4.19
C ARG A 134 -15.22 -8.94 -4.06
N PRO A 135 -14.40 -9.49 -4.97
CA PRO A 135 -12.98 -9.17 -5.05
C PRO A 135 -12.73 -7.67 -5.21
N VAL A 136 -11.82 -7.12 -4.41
CA VAL A 136 -11.42 -5.71 -4.45
C VAL A 136 -9.91 -5.57 -4.63
N ARG A 137 -9.51 -4.40 -5.13
CA ARG A 137 -8.11 -3.97 -5.10
C ARG A 137 -7.86 -3.18 -3.84
N VAL A 138 -6.80 -3.51 -3.11
CA VAL A 138 -6.48 -2.89 -1.82
C VAL A 138 -5.01 -2.48 -1.79
N PHE A 139 -4.75 -1.21 -1.49
CA PHE A 139 -3.40 -0.74 -1.19
C PHE A 139 -3.15 -0.80 0.31
N GLY A 140 -1.98 -1.29 0.69
CA GLY A 140 -1.59 -1.33 2.09
C GLY A 140 -0.16 -1.76 2.34
N GLU A 141 0.11 -2.11 3.59
CA GLU A 141 1.42 -2.54 4.07
C GLU A 141 1.40 -4.04 4.36
N CYS A 142 2.27 -4.80 3.68
CA CYS A 142 2.48 -6.22 3.94
C CYS A 142 3.70 -6.41 4.83
N GLY A 143 3.54 -7.09 5.96
CA GLY A 143 4.64 -7.35 6.90
C GLY A 143 4.39 -8.58 7.77
N HIS A 144 5.21 -8.74 8.81
CA HIS A 144 5.18 -9.91 9.70
C HIS A 144 3.83 -10.13 10.43
N ARG A 145 2.97 -9.11 10.53
CA ARG A 145 1.64 -9.19 11.15
C ARG A 145 0.50 -9.44 10.14
N GLY A 146 0.84 -9.70 8.88
CA GLY A 146 -0.11 -9.81 7.78
C GLY A 146 -0.19 -8.53 6.96
N PHE A 147 -1.40 -8.15 6.58
CA PHE A 147 -1.62 -7.02 5.68
C PHE A 147 -2.45 -5.92 6.36
N GLN A 148 -1.89 -4.71 6.47
CA GLN A 148 -2.55 -3.52 7.01
C GLN A 148 -3.15 -2.71 5.84
N PRO A 149 -4.48 -2.76 5.61
CA PRO A 149 -5.14 -2.01 4.54
C PRO A 149 -5.12 -0.52 4.82
N LEU A 150 -4.87 0.26 3.76
CA LEU A 150 -4.79 1.73 3.81
C LEU A 150 -5.81 2.39 2.92
N ALA A 151 -6.05 1.82 1.74
CA ALA A 151 -7.03 2.29 0.79
C ALA A 151 -7.61 1.14 -0.01
N VAL A 152 -8.86 1.25 -0.44
CA VAL A 152 -9.55 0.26 -1.29
C VAL A 152 -10.13 0.94 -2.52
N TRP A 153 -10.00 0.31 -3.68
CA TRP A 153 -10.78 0.67 -4.85
C TRP A 153 -12.00 -0.23 -4.92
N GLU A 154 -13.17 0.39 -5.09
CA GLU A 154 -14.39 -0.36 -5.37
C GLU A 154 -14.26 -1.08 -6.73
N PRO A 155 -14.82 -2.29 -6.89
CA PRO A 155 -14.57 -3.14 -8.05
C PRO A 155 -14.95 -2.49 -9.39
N ASP A 156 -16.01 -1.68 -9.38
CA ASP A 156 -16.66 -1.14 -10.57
C ASP A 156 -16.55 0.39 -10.68
N ALA A 157 -15.81 1.03 -9.77
CA ALA A 157 -15.72 2.49 -9.74
C ALA A 157 -14.44 2.96 -10.42
N ASP A 158 -14.57 3.92 -11.34
CA ASP A 158 -13.44 4.75 -11.80
C ASP A 158 -13.05 5.81 -10.75
N ALA A 159 -13.68 5.76 -9.58
CA ALA A 159 -13.49 6.66 -8.46
C ALA A 159 -12.09 6.54 -7.84
N PRO A 160 -11.61 7.62 -7.18
CA PRO A 160 -10.45 7.54 -6.32
C PRO A 160 -10.66 6.50 -5.21
N PRO A 161 -9.58 5.90 -4.68
CA PRO A 161 -9.72 4.89 -3.65
C PRO A 161 -10.28 5.49 -2.35
N LEU A 162 -11.10 4.71 -1.66
CA LEU A 162 -11.60 5.01 -0.32
C LEU A 162 -10.49 4.80 0.72
N ALA A 163 -10.22 5.83 1.53
CA ALA A 163 -9.30 5.73 2.65
C ALA A 163 -9.87 4.86 3.79
N LEU A 164 -9.03 3.96 4.31
CA LEU A 164 -9.41 3.00 5.35
C LEU A 164 -8.80 3.34 6.73
N ARG A 165 -8.05 4.43 6.84
CA ARG A 165 -7.56 4.98 8.11
C ARG A 165 -8.54 6.00 8.70
#